data_AF-A0A918DZ59-F1
#
_entry.id   AF-A0A918DZ59-F1
#
_cell.length_a   1.000
_cell.length_b   1.000
_cell.length_c   1.000
_cell.angle_alpha   90.00
_cell.angle_beta   90.00
_cell.angle_gamma   90.00
#
_symmetry.space_group_name_H-M   'P 1'
#
loop_
_entity.id
_entity.type
_entity.pdbx_description
1 polymer ?
#
loop_
_entity_poly.entity_id
_entity_poly.type
_entity_poly.pdbx_seq_one_letter_code
_entity_poly.pdbx_strand_id
1 'polypeptide(L)'
;MLTGHECFGCQVAEHGTSRLTATDANHEAAAVLVEDAPPGIGRGAASMYHLVVYIDAPADDRVRRVERLVKDQELSVEAARIKISRILGEECDAAPRAAVDVVVDNSGPADKLWASIDALWAERLARFESNMRWGRMALYGPPRLVPPDPTWPEQAARLAARIQSAAGERALRVDHIGSTAIPGLSAKDVIDLQVSVPSLDDAIAMSPALTDAGLIFHPGIGTNQAHGAVTNPAQWRKRYHKSADPGRPANVHIRPYGTAGWRFALLFRDWLRADPQIREEYLSIKRTLARRFASDADTTRYGAAKDPWFAIAYSRMEQWATQTGWHGPEPAPVRHPQQ
;
A
#
# COMPACT_ATOMS: atom_id res chain seq x y z
N MET A 1 -17.44 -26.83 7.83
CA MET A 1 -16.73 -28.13 7.78
C MET A 1 -15.99 -28.18 6.45
N LEU A 2 -14.67 -28.00 6.48
CA LEU A 2 -13.81 -28.23 5.32
C LEU A 2 -13.50 -29.73 5.30
N THR A 3 -14.13 -30.46 4.40
CA THR A 3 -13.69 -31.80 4.04
C THR A 3 -12.48 -31.65 3.13
N GLY A 4 -11.35 -32.22 3.54
CA GLY A 4 -10.11 -32.17 2.77
C GLY A 4 -10.29 -32.77 1.38
N HIS A 5 -9.79 -32.07 0.38
CA HIS A 5 -8.85 -32.53 -0.64
C HIS A 5 -8.55 -31.33 -1.55
N GLU A 6 -7.35 -31.34 -2.15
CA GLU A 6 -6.82 -30.42 -3.17
C GLU A 6 -5.81 -29.36 -2.70
N CYS A 7 -4.60 -29.82 -2.40
CA CYS A 7 -3.37 -29.05 -2.61
C CYS A 7 -3.03 -29.10 -4.10
N PHE A 8 -3.38 -28.06 -4.87
CA PHE A 8 -3.00 -27.97 -6.28
C PHE A 8 -1.51 -27.64 -6.44
N GLY A 9 -0.79 -28.56 -7.08
CA GLY A 9 0.55 -28.35 -7.59
C GLY A 9 0.55 -28.39 -9.13
N CYS A 10 1.31 -27.48 -9.75
CA CYS A 10 1.83 -27.55 -11.13
C CYS A 10 1.15 -28.54 -12.10
N GLN A 11 -0.12 -28.30 -12.43
CA GLN A 11 -0.56 -28.42 -13.81
C GLN A 11 -0.53 -27.01 -14.40
N VAL A 12 -0.55 -26.89 -15.73
CA VAL A 12 -0.90 -25.61 -16.37
C VAL A 12 -2.13 -25.10 -15.64
N ALA A 13 -1.99 -24.00 -14.89
CA ALA A 13 -3.00 -23.61 -13.91
C ALA A 13 -4.29 -23.24 -14.65
N GLU A 14 -5.22 -24.20 -14.78
CA GLU A 14 -6.63 -23.88 -14.84
C GLU A 14 -6.91 -23.04 -13.59
N HIS A 15 -7.25 -21.78 -13.81
CA HIS A 15 -7.43 -20.80 -12.74
C HIS A 15 -8.53 -21.28 -11.79
N GLY A 16 -8.13 -21.77 -10.62
CA GLY A 16 -9.05 -22.11 -9.55
C GLY A 16 -9.51 -20.84 -8.85
N THR A 17 -10.78 -20.48 -9.02
CA THR A 17 -11.41 -19.41 -8.25
C THR A 17 -12.21 -20.04 -7.11
N SER A 18 -11.76 -19.84 -5.88
CA SER A 18 -12.45 -20.31 -4.68
C SER A 18 -13.18 -19.14 -4.00
N ARG A 19 -14.51 -19.23 -3.88
CA ARG A 19 -15.29 -18.24 -3.13
C ARG A 19 -15.34 -18.64 -1.66
N LEU A 20 -14.55 -17.97 -0.82
CA LEU A 20 -14.68 -18.12 0.63
C LEU A 20 -15.84 -17.27 1.10
N THR A 21 -16.87 -17.94 1.61
CA THR A 21 -17.96 -17.29 2.33
C THR A 21 -17.67 -17.39 3.81
N ALA A 22 -17.67 -16.25 4.50
CA ALA A 22 -17.81 -16.26 5.94
C ALA A 22 -19.03 -15.41 6.31
N THR A 23 -19.74 -15.83 7.33
CA THR A 23 -20.68 -14.97 8.01
C THR A 23 -19.88 -14.01 8.88
N ASP A 24 -20.05 -12.71 8.66
CA ASP A 24 -19.53 -11.71 9.59
C ASP A 24 -20.25 -11.82 10.95
N ALA A 25 -19.82 -11.04 11.95
CA ALA A 25 -20.45 -11.03 13.27
C ALA A 25 -21.97 -10.71 13.23
N ASN A 26 -22.47 -10.15 12.13
CA ASN A 26 -23.87 -9.81 11.91
C ASN A 26 -24.63 -10.86 11.08
N HIS A 27 -24.02 -12.02 10.77
CA HIS A 27 -24.64 -13.12 10.02
C HIS A 27 -25.07 -12.76 8.58
N GLU A 28 -24.51 -11.71 8.00
CA GLU A 28 -24.63 -11.44 6.56
C GLU A 28 -23.47 -12.11 5.81
N ALA A 29 -23.76 -12.67 4.62
CA ALA A 29 -22.77 -13.41 3.85
C ALA A 29 -21.69 -12.45 3.30
N ALA A 30 -20.52 -12.43 3.95
CA ALA A 30 -19.31 -11.86 3.38
C ALA A 30 -18.76 -12.86 2.37
N ALA A 31 -18.54 -12.41 1.13
CA ALA A 31 -17.87 -13.23 0.13
C ALA A 31 -16.52 -12.58 -0.18
N VAL A 32 -15.44 -13.19 0.33
CA VAL A 32 -14.09 -12.88 -0.13
C VAL A 32 -13.76 -13.87 -1.23
N LEU A 33 -13.46 -13.35 -2.41
CA LEU A 33 -12.97 -14.17 -3.50
C LEU A 33 -11.48 -14.44 -3.30
N VAL A 34 -11.09 -15.71 -3.27
CA VAL A 34 -9.69 -16.12 -3.22
C VAL A 34 -9.37 -16.83 -4.53
N GLU A 35 -8.41 -16.27 -5.25
CA GLU A 35 -7.93 -16.82 -6.51
C GLU A 35 -6.50 -17.30 -6.31
N ASP A 36 -6.22 -18.51 -6.78
CA ASP A 36 -4.86 -19.02 -6.80
C ASP A 36 -4.06 -18.31 -7.89
N ALA A 37 -3.20 -17.40 -7.47
CA ALA A 37 -2.28 -16.70 -8.36
C ALA A 37 -1.13 -17.62 -8.83
N PRO A 38 -0.65 -17.47 -10.08
CA PRO A 38 0.48 -18.25 -10.56
C PRO A 38 1.75 -17.98 -9.73
N PRO A 39 2.64 -18.97 -9.58
CA PRO A 39 3.94 -18.78 -8.92
C PRO A 39 4.74 -17.66 -9.59
N GLY A 40 5.36 -16.79 -8.78
CA GLY A 40 6.18 -15.69 -9.30
C GLY A 40 5.38 -14.50 -9.83
N ILE A 41 4.15 -14.29 -9.33
CA ILE A 41 3.33 -13.13 -9.69
C ILE A 41 4.11 -11.81 -9.55
N GLY A 42 4.30 -11.11 -10.66
CA GLY A 42 4.93 -9.80 -10.67
C GLY A 42 4.01 -8.71 -10.12
N ARG A 43 4.59 -7.58 -9.71
CA ARG A 43 3.85 -6.41 -9.17
C ARG A 43 2.68 -5.95 -10.05
N GLY A 44 2.84 -6.02 -11.37
CA GLY A 44 1.80 -5.65 -12.33
C GLY A 44 0.54 -6.52 -12.20
N ALA A 45 0.68 -7.84 -12.29
CA ALA A 45 -0.44 -8.76 -12.10
C ALA A 45 -1.01 -8.69 -10.67
N ALA A 46 -0.15 -8.56 -9.65
CA ALA A 46 -0.56 -8.40 -8.26
C ALA A 46 -1.39 -7.12 -8.00
N SER A 47 -1.25 -6.10 -8.85
CA SER A 47 -2.00 -4.85 -8.73
C SER A 47 -3.49 -4.98 -9.08
N MET A 48 -3.90 -6.08 -9.69
CA MET A 48 -5.31 -6.39 -9.98
C MET A 48 -6.08 -6.87 -8.75
N TYR A 49 -5.37 -7.25 -7.68
CA TYR A 49 -5.97 -7.77 -6.45
C TYR A 49 -5.94 -6.72 -5.35
N HIS A 50 -6.98 -6.72 -4.51
CA HIS A 50 -7.03 -5.87 -3.31
C HIS A 50 -5.91 -6.20 -2.31
N LEU A 51 -5.56 -7.49 -2.21
CA LEU A 51 -4.56 -8.00 -1.28
C LEU A 51 -3.98 -9.32 -1.80
N VAL A 52 -2.65 -9.47 -1.71
CA VAL A 52 -1.93 -10.70 -2.10
C VAL A 52 -1.33 -11.36 -0.86
N VAL A 53 -1.70 -12.62 -0.63
CA VAL A 53 -1.15 -13.47 0.43
C VAL A 53 -0.19 -14.47 -0.18
N TYR A 54 0.98 -14.64 0.43
CA TYR A 54 1.94 -15.68 0.09
C TYR A 54 2.13 -16.63 1.26
N ILE A 55 1.94 -17.91 1.02
CA ILE A 55 2.22 -18.96 1.99
C ILE A 55 3.66 -19.40 1.80
N ASP A 56 4.55 -18.95 2.69
CA ASP A 56 5.98 -19.21 2.59
C ASP A 56 6.38 -20.47 3.36
N ALA A 57 7.35 -21.22 2.84
CA ALA A 57 7.95 -22.33 3.55
C ALA A 57 9.45 -22.41 3.19
N PRO A 58 10.33 -22.74 4.16
CA PRO A 58 11.76 -22.90 3.90
C PRO A 58 12.04 -23.81 2.71
N ALA A 59 13.09 -23.53 1.95
CA ALA A 59 13.45 -24.30 0.76
C ALA A 59 13.52 -25.81 1.05
N ASP A 60 14.14 -26.19 2.17
CA ASP A 60 14.23 -27.59 2.61
C ASP A 60 12.86 -28.23 2.85
N ASP A 61 11.91 -27.51 3.46
CA ASP A 61 10.55 -27.99 3.68
C ASP A 61 9.77 -28.13 2.36
N ARG A 62 9.98 -27.20 1.43
CA ARG A 62 9.42 -27.28 0.07
C ARG A 62 9.97 -28.50 -0.68
N VAL A 63 11.28 -28.76 -0.60
CA VAL A 63 11.92 -29.95 -1.20
C VAL A 63 11.37 -31.23 -0.58
N ARG A 64 11.30 -31.34 0.75
CA ARG A 64 10.74 -32.51 1.45
C ARG A 64 9.28 -32.79 1.09
N ARG A 65 8.49 -31.74 0.78
CA ARG A 65 7.12 -31.90 0.27
C ARG A 65 7.14 -32.47 -1.15
N VAL A 66 7.99 -31.97 -2.04
CA VAL A 66 8.14 -32.52 -3.39
C VAL A 66 8.59 -33.98 -3.35
N GLU A 67 9.53 -34.34 -2.47
CA GLU A 67 9.97 -35.73 -2.27
C GLU A 67 8.84 -36.64 -1.77
N ARG A 68 7.98 -36.15 -0.86
CA ARG A 68 6.77 -36.89 -0.44
C ARG A 68 5.81 -37.14 -1.59
N LEU A 69 5.54 -36.14 -2.44
CA LEU A 69 4.66 -36.31 -3.60
C LEU A 69 5.18 -37.38 -4.57
N VAL A 70 6.49 -37.49 -4.74
CA VAL A 70 7.10 -38.57 -5.53
C VAL A 70 6.87 -39.93 -4.86
N LYS A 71 7.07 -40.01 -3.54
CA LYS A 71 6.86 -41.23 -2.76
C LYS A 71 5.41 -41.70 -2.81
N ASP A 72 4.48 -40.75 -2.75
CA ASP A 72 3.03 -40.99 -2.78
C ASP A 72 2.50 -41.18 -4.22
N GLN A 73 3.40 -41.16 -5.22
CA GLN A 73 3.11 -41.35 -6.65
C GLN A 73 2.21 -40.27 -7.27
N GLU A 74 2.08 -39.13 -6.59
CA GLU A 74 1.33 -37.95 -7.05
C GLU A 74 2.15 -37.05 -7.98
N LEU A 75 3.48 -37.24 -8.04
CA LEU A 75 4.39 -36.48 -8.91
C LEU A 75 5.47 -37.37 -9.53
N SER A 76 5.75 -37.18 -10.82
CA SER A 76 6.83 -37.91 -11.48
C SER A 76 8.21 -37.45 -11.01
N VAL A 77 9.19 -38.36 -11.03
CA VAL A 77 10.59 -38.06 -10.65
C VAL A 77 11.17 -36.91 -11.49
N GLU A 78 10.82 -36.84 -12.78
CA GLU A 78 11.29 -35.78 -13.67
C GLU A 78 10.67 -34.42 -13.34
N ALA A 79 9.35 -34.38 -13.07
CA ALA A 79 8.68 -33.16 -12.62
C ALA A 79 9.21 -32.68 -11.27
N ALA A 80 9.52 -33.62 -10.36
CA ALA A 80 10.12 -33.31 -9.07
C ALA A 80 11.52 -32.69 -9.20
N ARG A 81 12.37 -33.19 -10.11
CA ARG A 81 13.70 -32.61 -10.38
C ARG A 81 13.61 -31.17 -10.85
N ILE A 82 12.70 -30.87 -11.80
CA ILE A 82 12.47 -29.51 -12.27
C ILE A 82 12.01 -28.61 -11.12
N LYS A 83 11.08 -29.09 -10.28
CA LYS A 83 10.52 -28.33 -9.16
C LYS A 83 11.55 -28.06 -8.06
N ILE A 84 12.36 -29.05 -7.70
CA ILE A 84 13.46 -28.91 -6.73
C ILE A 84 14.53 -27.96 -7.26
N SER A 85 14.92 -28.08 -8.55
CA SER A 85 15.86 -27.16 -9.19
C SER A 85 15.39 -25.70 -9.10
N ARG A 86 14.09 -25.44 -9.34
CA ARG A 86 13.50 -24.10 -9.17
C ARG A 86 13.46 -23.62 -7.72
N ILE A 87 13.22 -24.52 -6.76
CA ILE A 87 13.20 -24.18 -5.33
C ILE A 87 14.60 -23.79 -4.84
N LEU A 88 15.64 -24.47 -5.34
CA LEU A 88 17.03 -24.29 -4.93
C LEU A 88 17.77 -23.22 -5.75
N GLY A 89 17.27 -22.88 -6.94
CA GLY A 89 17.78 -21.75 -7.72
C GLY A 89 17.35 -20.41 -7.11
N GLU A 90 18.30 -19.48 -6.94
CA GLU A 90 18.11 -18.14 -6.34
C GLU A 90 17.07 -17.24 -7.05
N GLU A 91 16.47 -17.69 -8.16
CA GLU A 91 15.39 -16.99 -8.88
C GLU A 91 14.08 -16.88 -8.08
N CYS A 92 13.90 -17.64 -6.99
CA CYS A 92 12.65 -17.68 -6.24
C CYS A 92 12.60 -16.76 -4.99
N ASP A 93 13.73 -16.32 -4.43
CA ASP A 93 13.74 -15.68 -3.10
C ASP A 93 13.68 -14.14 -3.12
N ALA A 94 14.03 -13.48 -4.23
CA ALA A 94 14.03 -12.02 -4.31
C ALA A 94 12.73 -11.40 -4.89
N ALA A 95 11.95 -12.17 -5.67
CA ALA A 95 10.77 -11.69 -6.38
C ALA A 95 9.40 -11.76 -5.63
N PRO A 96 9.19 -12.54 -4.54
CA PRO A 96 7.88 -12.60 -3.88
C PRO A 96 7.51 -11.30 -3.12
N ARG A 97 8.45 -10.71 -2.37
CA ARG A 97 8.13 -9.58 -1.45
C ARG A 97 7.62 -8.33 -2.17
N ALA A 98 8.10 -8.08 -3.39
CA ALA A 98 7.71 -6.92 -4.17
C ALA A 98 6.20 -6.90 -4.50
N ALA A 99 5.55 -8.05 -4.60
CA ALA A 99 4.15 -8.21 -5.00
C ALA A 99 3.22 -8.60 -3.84
N VAL A 100 3.77 -9.08 -2.73
CA VAL A 100 3.02 -9.70 -1.62
C VAL A 100 2.75 -8.70 -0.48
N ASP A 101 1.51 -8.68 0.01
CA ASP A 101 1.12 -7.83 1.16
C ASP A 101 1.17 -8.56 2.49
N VAL A 102 0.99 -9.89 2.47
CA VAL A 102 1.02 -10.75 3.66
C VAL A 102 1.83 -11.99 3.35
N VAL A 103 2.82 -12.27 4.19
CA VAL A 103 3.52 -13.56 4.19
C VAL A 103 3.00 -14.35 5.38
N VAL A 104 2.50 -15.55 5.12
CA VAL A 104 2.10 -16.51 6.16
C VAL A 104 3.16 -17.60 6.20
N ASP A 105 3.77 -17.77 7.37
CA ASP A 105 4.75 -18.82 7.59
C ASP A 105 4.07 -20.19 7.67
N ASN A 106 4.49 -21.10 6.80
CA ASN A 106 4.09 -22.50 6.73
C ASN A 106 5.28 -23.43 7.02
N SER A 107 6.24 -22.95 7.81
CA SER A 107 7.23 -23.77 8.48
C SER A 107 6.59 -24.46 9.70
N GLY A 108 6.86 -25.76 9.84
CA GLY A 108 6.36 -26.54 10.97
C GLY A 108 4.95 -27.13 10.80
N PRO A 109 4.23 -27.37 11.92
CA PRO A 109 3.01 -28.17 11.91
C PRO A 109 1.78 -27.40 11.37
N ALA A 110 0.82 -28.15 10.84
CA ALA A 110 -0.35 -27.60 10.14
C ALA A 110 -1.25 -26.74 11.03
N ASP A 111 -1.33 -27.03 12.32
CA ASP A 111 -2.11 -26.26 13.30
C ASP A 111 -1.64 -24.81 13.42
N LYS A 112 -0.33 -24.56 13.35
CA LYS A 112 0.23 -23.19 13.32
C LYS A 112 -0.14 -22.42 12.06
N LEU A 113 -0.13 -23.09 10.91
CA LEU A 113 -0.57 -22.50 9.64
C LEU A 113 -2.04 -22.08 9.76
N TRP A 114 -2.90 -22.98 10.22
CA TRP A 114 -4.33 -22.71 10.37
C TRP A 114 -4.60 -21.57 11.35
N ALA A 115 -3.92 -21.56 12.51
CA ALA A 115 -4.03 -20.44 13.45
C ALA A 115 -3.61 -19.10 12.84
N SER A 116 -2.58 -19.09 11.99
CA SER A 116 -2.12 -17.88 11.30
C SER A 116 -3.13 -17.40 10.24
N ILE A 117 -3.76 -18.34 9.53
CA ILE A 117 -4.82 -18.04 8.56
C ILE A 117 -6.07 -17.50 9.28
N ASP A 118 -6.47 -18.11 10.40
CA ASP A 118 -7.62 -17.66 11.20
C ASP A 118 -7.40 -16.24 11.75
N ALA A 119 -6.19 -15.94 12.24
CA ALA A 119 -5.82 -14.60 12.68
C ALA A 119 -5.85 -13.60 11.52
N LEU A 120 -5.26 -13.93 10.37
CA LEU A 120 -5.29 -13.09 9.17
C LEU A 120 -6.74 -12.79 8.74
N TRP A 121 -7.61 -13.80 8.79
CA TRP A 121 -9.03 -13.66 8.47
C TRP A 121 -9.72 -12.67 9.42
N ALA A 122 -9.63 -12.92 10.73
CA ALA A 122 -10.33 -12.15 11.75
C ALA A 122 -9.83 -10.72 11.88
N GLU A 123 -8.51 -10.52 11.83
CA GLU A 123 -7.89 -9.22 12.12
C GLU A 123 -7.83 -8.29 10.90
N ARG A 124 -7.81 -8.86 9.68
CA ARG A 124 -7.62 -8.10 8.44
C ARG A 124 -8.68 -8.36 7.38
N LEU A 125 -8.83 -9.60 6.88
CA LEU A 125 -9.62 -9.85 5.67
C LEU A 125 -11.12 -9.57 5.88
N ALA A 126 -11.72 -10.08 6.94
CA ALA A 126 -13.14 -9.85 7.24
C ALA A 126 -13.45 -8.36 7.48
N ARG A 127 -12.53 -7.64 8.13
CA ARG A 127 -12.66 -6.21 8.39
C ARG A 127 -12.45 -5.38 7.14
N PHE A 128 -11.52 -5.76 6.28
CA PHE A 128 -11.30 -5.10 4.99
C PHE A 128 -12.51 -5.27 4.08
N GLU A 129 -13.03 -6.50 3.95
CA GLU A 129 -14.25 -6.74 3.18
C GLU A 129 -15.44 -5.93 3.72
N SER A 130 -15.66 -5.92 5.03
CA SER A 130 -16.75 -5.14 5.62
C SER A 130 -16.58 -3.64 5.35
N ASN A 131 -15.34 -3.13 5.46
CA ASN A 131 -15.03 -1.75 5.09
C ASN A 131 -15.35 -1.47 3.61
N MET A 132 -15.01 -2.39 2.70
CA MET A 132 -15.35 -2.27 1.28
C MET A 132 -16.86 -2.25 1.05
N ARG A 133 -17.57 -3.25 1.58
CA ARG A 133 -19.03 -3.39 1.42
C ARG A 133 -19.79 -2.14 1.86
N TRP A 134 -19.33 -1.51 2.96
CA TRP A 134 -19.98 -0.34 3.54
C TRP A 134 -19.33 0.99 3.18
N GLY A 135 -18.34 1.01 2.26
CA GLY A 135 -17.63 2.23 1.88
C GLY A 135 -16.97 2.95 3.07
N ARG A 136 -16.35 2.19 3.99
CA ARG A 136 -15.69 2.71 5.20
C ARG A 136 -14.18 2.72 5.03
N MET A 137 -13.56 3.76 5.58
CA MET A 137 -12.11 3.88 5.63
C MET A 137 -11.55 3.12 6.85
N ALA A 138 -10.36 2.55 6.71
CA ALA A 138 -9.65 1.95 7.83
C ALA A 138 -9.32 2.99 8.91
N LEU A 139 -9.59 2.61 10.16
CA LEU A 139 -9.21 3.34 11.35
C LEU A 139 -7.90 2.78 11.90
N TYR A 140 -6.98 3.67 12.27
CA TYR A 140 -5.65 3.31 12.79
C TYR A 140 -5.29 4.04 14.09
N GLY A 141 -6.30 4.64 14.74
CA GLY A 141 -6.19 5.18 16.09
C GLY A 141 -5.35 6.47 16.23
N PRO A 142 -4.85 6.74 17.46
CA PRO A 142 -4.07 7.94 17.77
C PRO A 142 -2.74 8.00 17.01
N PRO A 143 -2.06 9.17 17.01
CA PRO A 143 -0.76 9.34 16.37
C PRO A 143 0.38 8.62 17.11
N ARG A 144 0.48 7.30 16.92
CA ARG A 144 1.62 6.50 17.41
C ARG A 144 2.77 6.54 16.41
N LEU A 145 3.94 7.02 16.85
CA LEU A 145 5.16 6.96 16.05
C LEU A 145 5.85 5.60 16.24
N VAL A 146 6.28 5.01 15.13
CA VAL A 146 7.09 3.79 15.11
C VAL A 146 8.50 4.10 14.55
N PRO A 147 9.50 3.27 14.85
CA PRO A 147 10.79 3.32 14.16
C PRO A 147 10.62 3.23 12.64
N PRO A 148 11.57 3.74 11.85
CA PRO A 148 11.53 3.61 10.40
C PRO A 148 11.45 2.15 9.99
N ASP A 149 10.46 1.80 9.16
CA ASP A 149 10.35 0.46 8.57
C ASP A 149 11.01 0.47 7.19
N PRO A 150 12.06 -0.34 6.96
CA PRO A 150 12.74 -0.40 5.66
C PRO A 150 11.85 -0.94 4.53
N THR A 151 10.72 -1.57 4.85
CA THR A 151 9.78 -2.13 3.87
C THR A 151 8.71 -1.12 3.40
N TRP A 152 8.60 0.06 4.02
CA TRP A 152 7.65 1.10 3.59
C TRP A 152 7.75 1.48 2.10
N PRO A 153 8.94 1.62 1.48
CA PRO A 153 9.04 1.89 0.04
C PRO A 153 8.38 0.79 -0.81
N GLU A 154 8.54 -0.48 -0.46
CA GLU A 154 7.96 -1.59 -1.19
C GLU A 154 6.44 -1.66 -1.03
N GLN A 155 5.96 -1.42 0.20
CA GLN A 155 4.53 -1.31 0.52
C GLN A 155 3.87 -0.15 -0.26
N ALA A 156 4.52 1.01 -0.30
CA ALA A 156 4.07 2.17 -1.06
C ALA A 156 4.07 1.87 -2.57
N ALA A 157 5.08 1.15 -3.07
CA ALA A 157 5.14 0.75 -4.47
C ALA A 157 4.03 -0.25 -4.86
N ARG A 158 3.59 -1.14 -3.95
CA ARG A 158 2.43 -2.03 -4.20
C ARG A 158 1.14 -1.24 -4.29
N LEU A 159 0.90 -0.33 -3.34
CA LEU A 159 -0.25 0.56 -3.37
C LEU A 159 -0.24 1.48 -4.60
N ALA A 160 0.91 2.02 -4.99
CA ALA A 160 1.05 2.83 -6.18
C ALA A 160 0.71 2.04 -7.46
N ALA A 161 1.13 0.78 -7.55
CA ALA A 161 0.77 -0.09 -8.67
C ALA A 161 -0.74 -0.34 -8.76
N ARG A 162 -1.41 -0.61 -7.62
CA ARG A 162 -2.88 -0.74 -7.57
C ARG A 162 -3.61 0.51 -8.02
N ILE A 163 -3.14 1.67 -7.54
CA ILE A 163 -3.69 2.97 -7.96
C ILE A 163 -3.52 3.17 -9.46
N GLN A 164 -2.33 2.90 -9.99
CA GLN A 164 -2.06 3.06 -11.42
C GLN A 164 -2.93 2.14 -12.28
N SER A 165 -3.12 0.88 -11.84
CA SER A 165 -4.00 -0.08 -12.51
C SER A 165 -5.45 0.39 -12.51
N ALA A 166 -5.97 0.83 -11.37
CA ALA A 166 -7.36 1.29 -11.24
C ALA A 166 -7.63 2.64 -11.93
N ALA A 167 -6.68 3.58 -11.89
CA ALA A 167 -6.85 4.91 -12.46
C ALA A 167 -6.56 4.98 -13.98
N GLY A 168 -5.81 4.01 -14.51
CA GLY A 168 -5.38 3.99 -15.90
C GLY A 168 -4.59 5.23 -16.30
N GLU A 169 -4.82 5.74 -17.50
CA GLU A 169 -4.10 6.89 -18.08
C GLU A 169 -4.37 8.22 -17.35
N ARG A 170 -5.41 8.29 -16.51
CA ARG A 170 -5.72 9.52 -15.75
C ARG A 170 -4.69 9.79 -14.66
N ALA A 171 -4.06 8.75 -14.12
CA ALA A 171 -2.95 8.90 -13.18
C ALA A 171 -1.66 9.10 -13.97
N LEU A 172 -1.22 10.35 -14.07
CA LEU A 172 0.02 10.70 -14.78
C LEU A 172 1.27 10.17 -14.05
N ARG A 173 1.19 10.10 -12.72
CA ARG A 173 2.26 9.63 -11.83
C ARG A 173 1.68 9.34 -10.45
N VAL A 174 2.24 8.35 -9.76
CA VAL A 174 2.01 8.11 -8.34
C VAL A 174 3.33 8.18 -7.57
N ASP A 175 3.42 9.07 -6.60
CA ASP A 175 4.61 9.30 -5.78
C ASP A 175 4.37 8.92 -4.32
N HIS A 176 5.34 8.21 -3.71
CA HIS A 176 5.41 8.06 -2.26
C HIS A 176 5.85 9.38 -1.62
N ILE A 177 5.02 9.92 -0.73
CA ILE A 177 5.20 11.19 -0.03
C ILE A 177 5.04 11.00 1.49
N GLY A 178 5.04 12.10 2.24
CA GLY A 178 4.86 12.07 3.69
C GLY A 178 6.08 11.53 4.43
N SER A 179 5.91 11.21 5.72
CA SER A 179 7.04 10.84 6.58
C SER A 179 7.61 9.45 6.26
N THR A 180 6.77 8.50 5.83
CA THR A 180 7.21 7.14 5.49
C THR A 180 8.04 7.09 4.22
N ALA A 181 8.02 8.14 3.40
CA ALA A 181 8.90 8.29 2.24
C ALA A 181 10.29 8.83 2.58
N ILE A 182 10.59 9.18 3.84
CA ILE A 182 11.87 9.77 4.23
C ILE A 182 12.71 8.70 4.96
N PRO A 183 13.84 8.23 4.38
CA PRO A 183 14.67 7.22 5.00
C PRO A 183 15.11 7.61 6.41
N GLY A 184 15.01 6.68 7.35
CA GLY A 184 15.44 6.88 8.74
C GLY A 184 14.53 7.78 9.60
N LEU A 185 13.39 8.26 9.08
CA LEU A 185 12.48 9.12 9.85
C LEU A 185 11.36 8.30 10.53
N SER A 186 11.32 8.31 11.87
CA SER A 186 10.19 7.74 12.61
C SER A 186 8.87 8.43 12.25
N ALA A 187 7.83 7.65 12.03
CA ALA A 187 6.56 8.12 11.48
C ALA A 187 5.39 7.36 12.09
N LYS A 188 4.17 7.85 11.85
CA LYS A 188 3.00 6.98 11.99
C LYS A 188 3.10 5.92 10.90
N ASP A 189 2.71 4.69 11.19
CA ASP A 189 2.67 3.60 10.19
C ASP A 189 1.46 3.76 9.27
N VAL A 190 1.52 4.81 8.44
CA VAL A 190 0.51 5.17 7.44
C VAL A 190 1.26 5.62 6.18
N ILE A 191 1.00 4.97 5.06
CA ILE A 191 1.60 5.37 3.77
C ILE A 191 0.84 6.58 3.22
N ASP A 192 1.56 7.64 2.83
CA ASP A 192 0.97 8.76 2.10
C ASP A 192 1.41 8.69 0.63
N LEU A 193 0.44 8.69 -0.30
CA LEU A 193 0.69 8.71 -1.74
C LEU A 193 0.12 9.98 -2.36
N GLN A 194 0.80 10.49 -3.38
CA GLN A 194 0.30 11.55 -4.25
C GLN A 194 0.06 11.00 -5.66
N VAL A 195 -1.14 11.19 -6.17
CA VAL A 195 -1.49 10.94 -7.57
C VAL A 195 -1.54 12.28 -8.30
N SER A 196 -0.71 12.41 -9.33
CA SER A 196 -0.69 13.57 -10.22
C SER A 196 -1.68 13.34 -11.36
N VAL A 197 -2.56 14.31 -11.61
CA VAL A 197 -3.59 14.23 -12.65
C VAL A 197 -3.60 15.52 -13.50
N PRO A 198 -4.17 15.52 -14.71
CA PRO A 198 -4.25 16.74 -15.53
C PRO A 198 -5.13 17.80 -14.87
N SER A 199 -6.28 17.41 -14.33
CA SER A 199 -7.26 18.33 -13.75
C SER A 199 -7.95 17.77 -12.50
N LEU A 200 -8.69 18.61 -11.79
CA LEU A 200 -9.50 18.15 -10.66
C LEU A 200 -10.70 17.30 -11.13
N ASP A 201 -11.19 17.51 -12.35
CA ASP A 201 -12.26 16.70 -12.93
C ASP A 201 -11.79 15.27 -13.20
N ASP A 202 -10.53 15.09 -13.62
CA ASP A 202 -9.91 13.76 -13.71
C ASP A 202 -9.82 13.08 -12.34
N ALA A 203 -9.48 13.84 -11.29
CA ALA A 203 -9.47 13.32 -9.92
C ALA A 203 -10.86 12.85 -9.48
N ILE A 204 -11.92 13.57 -9.87
CA ILE A 204 -13.31 13.19 -9.61
C ILE A 204 -13.67 11.93 -10.38
N ALA A 205 -13.38 11.91 -11.68
CA ALA A 205 -13.74 10.82 -12.58
C ALA A 205 -13.10 9.48 -12.19
N MET A 206 -11.89 9.47 -11.63
CA MET A 206 -11.24 8.23 -11.18
C MET A 206 -11.67 7.76 -9.78
N SER A 207 -12.37 8.59 -8.99
CA SER A 207 -12.69 8.28 -7.59
C SER A 207 -13.50 6.97 -7.41
N PRO A 208 -14.48 6.63 -8.28
CA PRO A 208 -15.16 5.34 -8.21
C PRO A 208 -14.22 4.15 -8.39
N ALA A 209 -13.35 4.17 -9.41
CA ALA A 209 -12.41 3.08 -9.67
C ALA A 209 -11.41 2.88 -8.52
N LEU A 210 -10.97 3.98 -7.87
CA LEU A 210 -10.13 3.87 -6.67
C LEU A 210 -10.89 3.28 -5.48
N THR A 211 -12.17 3.63 -5.33
CA THR A 211 -13.04 3.06 -4.28
C THR A 211 -13.17 1.55 -4.47
N ASP A 212 -13.43 1.10 -5.70
CA ASP A 212 -13.49 -0.33 -6.05
C ASP A 212 -12.15 -1.04 -5.79
N ALA A 213 -11.02 -0.34 -5.91
CA ALA A 213 -9.68 -0.86 -5.65
C ALA A 213 -9.26 -0.84 -4.16
N GLY A 214 -10.15 -0.50 -3.22
CA GLY A 214 -9.82 -0.48 -1.79
C GLY A 214 -9.51 0.89 -1.19
N LEU A 215 -9.65 1.97 -1.96
CA LEU A 215 -9.29 3.33 -1.56
C LEU A 215 -10.54 4.21 -1.54
N ILE A 216 -11.14 4.32 -0.36
CA ILE A 216 -12.44 4.95 -0.16
C ILE A 216 -12.32 6.48 -0.17
N PHE A 217 -13.20 7.14 -0.93
CA PHE A 217 -13.28 8.60 -0.99
C PHE A 217 -13.67 9.21 0.37
N HIS A 218 -12.93 10.25 0.78
CA HIS A 218 -13.21 10.99 2.01
C HIS A 218 -13.82 12.36 1.68
N PRO A 219 -15.14 12.56 1.85
CA PRO A 219 -15.82 13.79 1.44
C PRO A 219 -15.41 15.03 2.24
N GLY A 220 -14.99 14.86 3.50
CA GLY A 220 -14.62 15.96 4.39
C GLY A 220 -13.25 16.64 4.12
N ILE A 221 -12.48 16.19 3.13
CA ILE A 221 -11.15 16.73 2.83
C ILE A 221 -11.03 17.02 1.32
N GLY A 222 -11.23 18.28 0.95
CA GLY A 222 -11.18 18.74 -0.45
C GLY A 222 -10.07 19.76 -0.77
N THR A 223 -9.33 20.22 0.25
CA THR A 223 -8.25 21.19 0.08
C THR A 223 -7.08 20.88 1.02
N ASN A 224 -5.90 21.32 0.64
CA ASN A 224 -4.79 21.53 1.56
C ASN A 224 -4.95 22.88 2.26
N GLN A 225 -4.38 23.00 3.46
CA GLN A 225 -4.11 24.31 4.07
C GLN A 225 -3.15 25.08 3.15
N ALA A 226 -3.46 26.35 2.86
CA ALA A 226 -2.59 27.19 2.07
C ALA A 226 -1.35 27.61 2.88
N HIS A 227 -0.19 27.59 2.24
CA HIS A 227 1.09 28.01 2.82
C HIS A 227 1.83 28.97 1.89
N GLY A 228 2.63 29.87 2.47
CA GLY A 228 3.47 30.81 1.71
C GLY A 228 2.69 31.87 0.94
N ALA A 229 3.24 32.29 -0.20
CA ALA A 229 2.70 33.40 -1.00
C ALA A 229 1.53 33.00 -1.92
N VAL A 230 1.29 31.70 -2.14
CA VAL A 230 0.20 31.23 -3.00
C VAL A 230 -1.10 31.15 -2.21
N THR A 231 -1.89 32.22 -2.28
CA THR A 231 -3.15 32.35 -1.52
C THR A 231 -4.39 31.90 -2.29
N ASN A 232 -4.30 31.73 -3.62
CA ASN A 232 -5.43 31.29 -4.44
C ASN A 232 -5.91 29.89 -3.99
N PRO A 233 -7.14 29.74 -3.45
CA PRO A 233 -7.63 28.46 -2.96
C PRO A 233 -7.68 27.37 -4.02
N ALA A 234 -7.84 27.72 -5.31
CA ALA A 234 -7.87 26.76 -6.41
C ALA A 234 -6.55 25.96 -6.53
N GLN A 235 -5.42 26.55 -6.15
CA GLN A 235 -4.09 25.91 -6.17
C GLN A 235 -3.89 24.83 -5.09
N TRP A 236 -4.84 24.73 -4.16
CA TRP A 236 -4.77 23.81 -3.02
C TRP A 236 -5.87 22.76 -3.02
N ARG A 237 -6.79 22.80 -4.01
CA ARG A 237 -7.87 21.81 -4.16
C ARG A 237 -7.31 20.44 -4.50
N LYS A 238 -7.96 19.40 -3.98
CA LYS A 238 -7.59 18.00 -4.19
C LYS A 238 -8.79 17.07 -4.04
N ARG A 239 -8.60 15.81 -4.41
CA ARG A 239 -9.37 14.69 -3.87
C ARG A 239 -8.55 13.92 -2.85
N TYR A 240 -9.23 13.26 -1.93
CA TYR A 240 -8.61 12.54 -0.84
C TYR A 240 -9.31 11.21 -0.63
N HIS A 241 -8.54 10.13 -0.61
CA HIS A 241 -9.01 8.79 -0.35
C HIS A 241 -8.19 8.16 0.78
N LYS A 242 -8.76 7.16 1.45
CA LYS A 242 -8.05 6.37 2.45
C LYS A 242 -8.26 4.88 2.19
N SER A 243 -7.24 4.08 2.52
CA SER A 243 -7.34 2.62 2.47
C SER A 243 -8.50 2.10 3.31
N ALA A 244 -9.25 1.13 2.80
CA ALA A 244 -10.19 0.31 3.55
C ALA A 244 -9.50 -0.87 4.28
N ASP A 245 -8.25 -1.19 3.94
CA ASP A 245 -7.48 -2.27 4.56
C ASP A 245 -6.93 -1.84 5.93
N PRO A 246 -7.38 -2.47 7.04
CA PRO A 246 -6.87 -2.14 8.38
C PRO A 246 -5.41 -2.57 8.61
N GLY A 247 -4.91 -3.54 7.84
CA GLY A 247 -3.51 -4.00 7.95
C GLY A 247 -2.53 -3.11 7.18
N ARG A 248 -3.02 -2.26 6.25
CA ARG A 248 -2.20 -1.24 5.60
C ARG A 248 -2.94 0.10 5.44
N PRO A 249 -2.94 0.91 6.51
CA PRO A 249 -3.39 2.29 6.44
C PRO A 249 -2.64 3.08 5.36
N ALA A 250 -3.40 3.72 4.48
CA ALA A 250 -2.84 4.64 3.49
C ALA A 250 -3.76 5.84 3.29
N ASN A 251 -3.14 6.96 2.96
CA ASN A 251 -3.76 8.22 2.58
C ASN A 251 -3.37 8.52 1.13
N VAL A 252 -4.34 8.74 0.26
CA VAL A 252 -4.10 9.00 -1.17
C VAL A 252 -4.59 10.40 -1.50
N HIS A 253 -3.67 11.27 -1.86
CA HIS A 253 -3.93 12.64 -2.27
C HIS A 253 -3.88 12.75 -3.79
N ILE A 254 -4.98 13.18 -4.41
CA ILE A 254 -5.04 13.34 -5.86
C ILE A 254 -5.06 14.83 -6.17
N ARG A 255 -4.03 15.32 -6.87
CA ARG A 255 -3.80 16.74 -7.10
C ARG A 255 -3.51 17.02 -8.57
N PRO A 256 -4.08 18.09 -9.15
CA PRO A 256 -3.69 18.52 -10.48
C PRO A 256 -2.19 18.83 -10.52
N TYR A 257 -1.52 18.36 -11.56
CA TYR A 257 -0.09 18.53 -11.76
C TYR A 257 0.29 20.03 -11.78
N GLY A 258 1.45 20.36 -11.21
CA GLY A 258 1.95 21.74 -11.17
C GLY A 258 1.30 22.66 -10.14
N THR A 259 0.20 22.25 -9.48
CA THR A 259 -0.45 23.09 -8.45
C THR A 259 0.39 23.23 -7.18
N ALA A 260 0.13 24.27 -6.38
CA ALA A 260 0.87 24.51 -5.13
C ALA A 260 0.78 23.33 -4.15
N GLY A 261 -0.41 22.73 -3.99
CA GLY A 261 -0.58 21.55 -3.15
C GLY A 261 0.20 20.33 -3.66
N TRP A 262 0.29 20.15 -4.98
CA TRP A 262 1.09 19.09 -5.62
C TRP A 262 2.58 19.29 -5.37
N ARG A 263 3.08 20.50 -5.62
CA ARG A 263 4.49 20.87 -5.45
C ARG A 263 4.92 20.74 -4.00
N PHE A 264 4.13 21.27 -3.07
CA PHE A 264 4.43 21.26 -1.64
C PHE A 264 4.73 19.86 -1.11
N ALA A 265 3.90 18.86 -1.46
CA ALA A 265 4.06 17.52 -0.92
C ALA A 265 5.36 16.84 -1.37
N LEU A 266 5.79 17.08 -2.62
CA LEU A 266 7.03 16.54 -3.18
C LEU A 266 8.25 17.30 -2.66
N LEU A 267 8.17 18.63 -2.65
CA LEU A 267 9.21 19.51 -2.13
C LEU A 267 9.52 19.18 -0.67
N PHE A 268 8.48 19.01 0.15
CA PHE A 268 8.63 18.65 1.56
C PHE A 268 9.39 17.33 1.76
N ARG A 269 9.04 16.30 0.99
CA ARG A 269 9.73 15.01 1.03
C ARG A 269 11.21 15.17 0.64
N ASP A 270 11.48 15.82 -0.48
CA ASP A 270 12.83 15.91 -1.03
C ASP A 270 13.74 16.80 -0.18
N TRP A 271 13.22 17.90 0.35
CA TRP A 271 13.93 18.76 1.31
C TRP A 271 14.35 18.00 2.57
N LEU A 272 13.43 17.24 3.20
CA LEU A 272 13.76 16.44 4.38
C LEU A 272 14.71 15.27 4.08
N ARG A 273 14.72 14.76 2.85
CA ARG A 273 15.70 13.77 2.40
C ARG A 273 17.10 14.38 2.27
N ALA A 274 17.19 15.62 1.80
CA ALA A 274 18.46 16.33 1.60
C ALA A 274 19.10 16.84 2.89
N ASP A 275 18.30 17.18 3.91
CA ASP A 275 18.80 17.82 5.13
C ASP A 275 18.47 17.01 6.41
N PRO A 276 19.47 16.33 7.01
CA PRO A 276 19.30 15.60 8.27
C PRO A 276 18.94 16.48 9.47
N GLN A 277 19.39 17.74 9.51
CA GLN A 277 19.11 18.65 10.63
C GLN A 277 17.63 19.04 10.65
N ILE A 278 17.08 19.38 9.48
CA ILE A 278 15.64 19.68 9.35
C ILE A 278 14.80 18.43 9.63
N ARG A 279 15.26 17.25 9.20
CA ARG A 279 14.60 15.99 9.51
C ARG A 279 14.46 15.77 11.01
N GLU A 280 15.50 16.04 11.78
CA GLU A 280 15.43 15.95 13.25
C GLU A 280 14.55 17.04 13.86
N GLU A 281 14.60 18.28 13.35
CA GLU A 281 13.70 19.37 13.76
C GLU A 281 12.23 18.95 13.62
N TYR A 282 11.85 18.43 12.44
CA TYR A 282 10.50 17.94 12.19
C TYR A 282 10.14 16.74 13.07
N LEU A 283 11.08 15.83 13.31
CA LEU A 283 10.87 14.68 14.19
C LEU A 283 10.59 15.10 15.64
N SER A 284 11.32 16.09 16.17
CA SER A 284 11.11 16.63 17.51
C SER A 284 9.69 17.17 17.70
N ILE A 285 9.18 17.89 16.70
CA ILE A 285 7.80 18.39 16.69
C ILE A 285 6.80 17.24 16.65
N LYS A 286 7.02 16.25 15.77
CA LYS A 286 6.16 15.07 15.71
C LYS A 286 6.11 14.31 17.03
N ARG A 287 7.25 14.14 17.73
CA ARG A 287 7.31 13.47 19.04
C ARG A 287 6.49 14.24 20.08
N THR A 288 6.64 15.56 20.12
CA THR A 288 5.90 16.43 21.04
C THR A 288 4.39 16.35 20.80
N LEU A 289 3.97 16.47 19.54
CA LEU A 289 2.55 16.40 19.18
C LEU A 289 1.97 14.99 19.37
N ALA A 290 2.73 13.94 19.09
CA ALA A 290 2.29 12.56 19.29
C ALA A 290 1.98 12.28 20.77
N ARG A 291 2.83 12.78 21.70
CA ARG A 291 2.56 12.70 23.14
C ARG A 291 1.32 13.51 23.53
N ARG A 292 1.21 14.74 23.01
CA ARG A 292 0.08 15.64 23.32
C ARG A 292 -1.28 15.06 22.90
N PHE A 293 -1.34 14.35 21.79
CA PHE A 293 -2.57 13.80 21.22
C PHE A 293 -2.66 12.27 21.36
N ALA A 294 -1.94 11.68 22.32
CA ALA A 294 -1.89 10.22 22.49
C ALA A 294 -3.25 9.59 22.85
N SER A 295 -4.16 10.37 23.45
CA SER A 295 -5.51 9.94 23.86
C SER A 295 -6.60 10.26 22.84
N ASP A 296 -6.25 10.85 21.69
CA ASP A 296 -7.23 11.16 20.65
C ASP A 296 -7.68 9.87 19.94
N ALA A 297 -8.91 9.84 19.44
CA ALA A 297 -9.43 8.69 18.70
C ALA A 297 -8.75 8.51 17.32
N ASP A 298 -8.23 9.60 16.76
CA ASP A 298 -7.63 9.64 15.43
C ASP A 298 -6.44 10.61 15.36
N THR A 299 -5.99 10.91 14.15
CA THR A 299 -4.82 11.77 13.92
C THR A 299 -5.16 13.16 13.40
N THR A 300 -6.43 13.55 13.42
CA THR A 300 -6.94 14.79 12.82
C THR A 300 -6.35 16.02 13.53
N ARG A 301 -6.50 16.11 14.86
CA ARG A 301 -5.94 17.23 15.66
C ARG A 301 -4.42 17.25 15.62
N TYR A 302 -3.80 16.08 15.66
CA TYR A 302 -2.35 15.94 15.50
C TYR A 302 -1.85 16.46 14.14
N GLY A 303 -2.60 16.23 13.06
CA GLY A 303 -2.29 16.74 11.73
C GLY A 303 -2.33 18.27 11.69
N ALA A 304 -3.46 18.84 12.12
CA ALA A 304 -3.66 20.30 12.15
C ALA A 304 -2.65 21.03 13.05
N ALA A 305 -2.27 20.42 14.17
CA ALA A 305 -1.30 21.02 15.10
C ALA A 305 0.12 21.19 14.52
N LYS A 306 0.40 20.65 13.34
CA LYS A 306 1.67 20.86 12.62
C LYS A 306 1.68 22.12 11.76
N ASP A 307 0.51 22.68 11.45
CA ASP A 307 0.37 23.80 10.52
C ASP A 307 1.22 25.02 10.90
N PRO A 308 1.36 25.41 12.19
CA PRO A 308 2.24 26.51 12.57
C PRO A 308 3.71 26.26 12.17
N TRP A 309 4.18 25.03 12.27
CA TRP A 309 5.53 24.70 11.82
C TRP A 309 5.63 24.67 10.29
N PHE A 310 4.63 24.13 9.60
CA PHE A 310 4.61 24.15 8.13
C PHE A 310 4.61 25.56 7.57
N ALA A 311 3.96 26.53 8.23
CA ALA A 311 4.00 27.93 7.82
C ALA A 311 5.42 28.51 7.81
N ILE A 312 6.26 28.16 8.80
CA ILE A 312 7.66 28.60 8.87
C ILE A 312 8.55 27.78 7.92
N ALA A 313 8.33 26.46 7.87
CA ALA A 313 9.09 25.55 7.02
C ALA A 313 8.92 25.84 5.53
N TYR A 314 7.74 26.34 5.11
CA TYR A 314 7.44 26.64 3.71
C TYR A 314 8.46 27.59 3.08
N SER A 315 8.78 28.70 3.73
CA SER A 315 9.75 29.66 3.21
C SER A 315 11.16 29.07 3.08
N ARG A 316 11.57 28.21 4.04
CA ARG A 316 12.88 27.52 4.00
C ARG A 316 12.94 26.50 2.86
N MET A 317 11.85 25.77 2.63
CA MET A 317 11.73 24.83 1.52
C MET A 317 11.84 25.51 0.17
N GLU A 318 11.15 26.63 -0.05
CA GLU A 318 11.23 27.35 -1.32
C GLU A 318 12.63 27.96 -1.53
N GLN A 319 13.27 28.48 -0.48
CA GLN A 319 14.67 28.93 -0.57
C GLN A 319 15.60 27.79 -0.98
N TRP A 320 15.47 26.62 -0.37
CA TRP A 320 16.23 25.43 -0.75
C TRP A 320 15.95 25.02 -2.20
N ALA A 321 14.69 25.08 -2.65
CA ALA A 321 14.33 24.75 -4.02
C ALA A 321 14.99 25.71 -5.03
N THR A 322 15.01 27.01 -4.75
CA THR A 322 15.71 28.00 -5.56
C THR A 322 17.22 27.75 -5.59
N GLN A 323 17.84 27.48 -4.44
CA GLN A 323 19.29 27.26 -4.34
C GLN A 323 19.76 26.00 -5.07
N THR A 324 18.93 24.96 -5.11
CA THR A 324 19.27 23.67 -5.70
C THR A 324 18.74 23.47 -7.13
N GLY A 325 17.92 24.40 -7.62
CA GLY A 325 17.24 24.26 -8.91
C GLY A 325 16.14 23.18 -8.92
N TRP A 326 15.57 22.84 -7.76
CA TRP A 326 14.54 21.81 -7.66
C TRP A 326 13.23 22.24 -8.34
N HIS A 327 12.75 21.41 -9.27
CA HIS A 327 11.53 21.64 -10.06
C HIS A 327 10.47 20.52 -9.90
N GLY A 328 10.76 19.49 -9.11
CA GLY A 328 9.92 18.32 -8.98
C GLY A 328 9.99 17.37 -10.19
N PRO A 329 9.46 16.16 -10.07
CA PRO A 329 9.46 15.17 -11.14
C PRO A 329 8.43 15.52 -12.23
N GLU A 330 8.85 15.41 -13.48
CA GLU A 330 7.93 15.50 -14.63
C GLU A 330 7.11 14.20 -14.78
N PRO A 331 5.86 14.28 -15.27
CA PRO A 331 5.09 13.10 -15.64
C PRO A 331 5.72 12.44 -16.87
N ALA A 332 5.51 11.14 -17.03
CA ALA A 332 5.91 10.49 -18.27
C ALA A 332 5.15 11.11 -19.46
N PRO A 333 5.77 11.29 -20.64
CA PRO A 333 5.06 11.78 -21.81
C PRO A 333 3.88 10.85 -22.12
N VAL A 334 2.68 11.42 -22.28
CA VAL A 334 1.49 10.68 -22.68
C VAL A 334 1.74 10.16 -24.09
N ARG A 335 1.90 8.84 -24.23
CA ARG A 335 1.96 8.20 -25.55
C ARG A 335 0.54 8.19 -26.11
N HIS A 336 0.19 9.18 -26.93
CA HIS A 336 -0.98 9.06 -27.77
C HIS A 336 -0.75 7.92 -28.77
N PRO A 337 -1.66 6.95 -28.91
CA PRO A 337 -1.62 6.02 -30.03
C PRO A 337 -1.66 6.86 -31.31
N GLN A 338 -0.66 6.69 -32.17
CA GLN A 338 -0.71 7.28 -33.51
C GLN A 338 -1.97 6.73 -34.21
N GLN A 339 -2.78 7.66 -34.73
CA GLN A 339 -4.05 7.39 -35.41
C GLN A 339 -3.88 6.52 -36.65
#